data_AF-A0A838Q8U6-F1
#
_entry.id   AF-A0A838Q8U6-F1
#
_cell.length_a   1.000
_cell.length_b   1.000
_cell.length_c   1.000
_cell.angle_alpha   90.00
_cell.angle_beta   90.00
_cell.angle_gamma   90.00
#
_symmetry.space_group_name_H-M   'P 1'
#
loop_
_entity.id
_entity.type
_entity.pdbx_description
1 polymer ?
#
loop_
_entity_poly.entity_id
_entity_poly.type
_entity_poly.pdbx_seq_one_letter_code
_entity_poly.pdbx_strand_id
1 'polypeptide(L)'
;MVLAQPNSFPETDVVLKLGRKLRIPIELVPTKQFLVPRDEFRDWASGQRRLVMENHYRRVRQRFGWLMDENGKPVGGAWNYDAENRLQHLETRRRSMPQHTSPGGSGRNYDRGDADGRT
;
A
#
# COMPACT_ATOMS: atom_id res chain seq x y z
N MET A 1 32.97 -17.28 6.41
CA MET A 1 31.85 -17.41 5.44
C MET A 1 30.91 -16.24 5.67
N VAL A 2 30.59 -15.51 4.60
CA VAL A 2 29.73 -14.32 4.66
C VAL A 2 28.33 -14.70 4.19
N LEU A 3 27.31 -14.30 4.94
CA LEU A 3 25.90 -14.57 4.64
C LEU A 3 25.08 -13.29 4.78
N ALA A 4 24.06 -13.11 3.94
CA ALA A 4 23.05 -12.09 4.19
C ALA A 4 22.25 -12.46 5.45
N GLN A 5 21.88 -11.46 6.25
CA GLN A 5 21.04 -11.65 7.42
C GLN A 5 19.73 -12.37 7.05
N PRO A 6 19.40 -13.49 7.70
CA PRO A 6 18.15 -14.19 7.48
C PRO A 6 16.93 -13.35 7.88
N ASN A 7 15.77 -13.68 7.31
CA ASN A 7 14.54 -12.92 7.55
C ASN A 7 13.84 -13.30 8.85
N SER A 8 14.17 -14.45 9.43
CA SER A 8 13.62 -14.89 10.71
C SER A 8 14.67 -14.93 11.83
N PHE A 9 14.21 -14.68 13.05
CA PHE A 9 15.05 -14.80 14.24
C PHE A 9 15.54 -16.24 14.47
N PRO A 10 14.69 -17.29 14.32
CA PRO A 10 15.16 -18.67 14.48
C PRO A 10 16.25 -19.09 13.48
N GLU A 11 16.13 -18.67 12.21
CA GLU A 11 17.18 -18.94 11.20
C GLU A 11 18.51 -18.30 11.59
N THR A 12 18.48 -17.05 12.04
CA THR A 12 19.67 -16.33 12.50
C THR A 12 20.34 -17.10 13.64
N ASP A 13 19.57 -17.55 14.63
CA ASP A 13 20.09 -18.34 15.75
C ASP A 13 20.69 -19.66 15.31
N VAL A 14 20.02 -20.39 14.40
CA VAL A 14 20.48 -21.68 13.88
C VAL A 14 21.78 -21.52 13.10
N VAL A 15 21.88 -20.53 12.21
CA VAL A 15 23.09 -20.25 11.41
C VAL A 15 24.27 -19.94 12.31
N LEU A 16 24.08 -19.09 13.33
CA LEU A 16 25.15 -18.75 14.27
C LEU A 16 25.55 -19.95 15.15
N LYS A 17 24.59 -20.76 15.60
CA LYS A 17 24.87 -22.00 16.36
C LYS A 17 25.64 -23.01 15.51
N LEU A 18 25.26 -23.17 14.24
CA LEU A 18 25.91 -24.09 13.31
C LEU A 18 27.34 -23.65 13.01
N GLY A 19 27.57 -22.35 12.77
CA GLY A 19 28.91 -21.79 12.61
C GLY A 19 29.83 -22.12 13.79
N ARG A 20 29.35 -21.94 15.02
CA ARG A 20 30.08 -22.33 16.24
C ARG A 20 30.36 -23.83 16.30
N LYS A 21 29.35 -24.67 16.04
CA LYS A 21 29.47 -26.14 16.09
C LYS A 21 30.48 -26.67 15.07
N LEU A 22 30.49 -26.09 13.87
CA LEU A 22 31.38 -26.49 12.77
C LEU A 22 32.72 -25.75 12.79
N ARG A 23 32.94 -24.83 13.74
CA ARG A 23 34.13 -23.95 13.81
C ARG A 23 34.37 -23.15 12.52
N ILE A 24 33.28 -22.75 11.86
CA ILE A 24 33.31 -21.88 10.68
C ILE A 24 32.93 -20.47 11.13
N PRO A 25 33.81 -19.46 10.99
CA PRO A 25 33.44 -18.09 11.29
C PRO A 25 32.34 -17.63 10.32
N ILE A 26 31.21 -17.19 10.87
CA ILE A 26 30.08 -16.66 10.12
C ILE A 26 30.00 -15.15 10.33
N GLU A 27 30.01 -14.41 9.24
CA GLU A 27 29.75 -12.97 9.22
C GLU A 27 28.38 -12.73 8.58
N LEU A 28 27.49 -12.02 9.28
CA LEU A 28 26.17 -11.66 8.78
C LEU A 28 26.18 -10.22 8.27
N VAL A 29 25.97 -10.03 6.98
CA VAL A 29 25.84 -8.70 6.34
C VAL A 29 24.36 -8.32 6.19
N PRO A 30 24.02 -7.01 6.22
CA PRO A 30 22.63 -6.57 6.06
C PRO A 30 21.97 -7.11 4.78
N THR A 31 20.71 -7.55 4.90
CA THR A 31 19.91 -7.97 3.75
C THR A 31 19.47 -6.76 2.92
N LYS A 32 19.44 -6.93 1.59
CA LYS A 32 18.94 -5.91 0.64
C LYS A 32 17.48 -6.13 0.21
N GLN A 33 16.79 -7.08 0.84
CA GLN A 33 15.40 -7.40 0.50
C GLN A 33 14.38 -6.37 0.99
N PHE A 34 14.78 -5.50 1.93
CA PHE A 34 13.93 -4.46 2.50
C PHE A 34 14.45 -3.08 2.13
N LEU A 35 13.53 -2.15 1.90
CA LEU A 35 13.83 -0.74 1.60
C LEU A 35 14.48 -0.02 2.78
N VAL A 36 14.02 -0.36 4.00
CA VAL A 36 14.48 0.23 5.24
C VAL A 36 15.28 -0.84 6.00
N PRO A 37 16.58 -0.62 6.24
CA PRO A 37 17.39 -1.49 7.09
C PRO A 37 16.82 -1.60 8.51
N ARG A 38 17.04 -2.74 9.17
CA ARG A 38 16.53 -3.02 10.52
C ARG A 38 16.98 -1.98 11.55
N ASP A 39 18.25 -1.58 11.49
CA ASP A 39 18.81 -0.58 12.39
C ASP A 39 18.14 0.79 12.20
N GLU A 40 17.96 1.23 10.97
CA GLU A 40 17.26 2.48 10.67
C GLU A 40 15.79 2.45 11.11
N PHE A 41 15.12 1.30 10.95
CA PHE A 41 13.76 1.13 11.46
C PHE A 41 13.72 1.24 12.99
N ARG A 42 14.65 0.56 13.69
CA ARG A 42 14.78 0.61 15.15
C ARG A 42 15.00 2.04 15.64
N ASP A 43 15.92 2.77 15.01
CA ASP A 43 16.27 4.12 15.42
C ASP A 43 15.06 5.06 15.32
N TRP A 44 14.33 5.01 14.19
CA TRP A 44 13.08 5.76 14.08
C TRP A 44 12.02 5.31 15.09
N ALA A 45 11.84 4.00 15.27
CA ALA A 45 10.82 3.44 16.15
C ALA A 45 11.02 3.86 17.61
N SER A 46 12.28 3.99 18.05
CA SER A 46 12.62 4.43 19.41
C SER A 46 12.13 5.84 19.73
N GLY A 47 12.00 6.71 18.72
CA GLY A 47 11.48 8.07 18.85
C GLY A 47 9.95 8.18 18.79
N GLN A 48 9.22 7.09 18.54
CA GLN A 48 7.77 7.12 18.37
C GLN A 48 7.03 6.77 19.66
N ARG A 49 6.07 7.62 20.06
CA ARG A 49 5.13 7.29 21.14
C ARG A 49 4.21 6.11 20.78
N ARG A 50 3.85 5.97 19.50
CA ARG A 50 3.04 4.86 18.96
C ARG A 50 3.57 4.49 17.57
N LEU A 51 3.71 3.20 17.30
CA LEU A 51 4.13 2.70 16.00
C LEU A 51 2.93 2.62 15.05
N VAL A 52 2.75 3.67 14.26
CA VAL A 52 1.69 3.78 13.26
C VAL A 52 2.29 3.64 11.87
N MET A 53 1.74 2.73 11.05
CA MET A 53 2.24 2.45 9.70
C MET A 53 2.21 3.71 8.83
N GLU A 54 1.16 4.51 8.92
CA GLU A 54 1.04 5.75 8.15
C GLU A 54 2.24 6.71 8.34
N ASN A 55 2.69 6.90 9.58
CA ASN A 55 3.85 7.75 9.86
C ASN A 55 5.13 7.19 9.21
N HIS A 56 5.32 5.88 9.32
CA HIS A 56 6.45 5.19 8.69
C HIS A 56 6.39 5.32 7.15
N TYR A 57 5.22 5.09 6.57
CA TYR A 57 5.00 5.15 5.13
C TYR A 57 5.24 6.55 4.55
N ARG A 58 4.74 7.61 5.20
CA ARG A 58 5.01 9.00 4.80
C ARG A 58 6.51 9.29 4.81
N ARG A 59 7.22 8.88 5.87
CA ARG A 59 8.68 9.00 5.99
C ARG A 59 9.41 8.30 4.84
N VAL A 60 9.01 7.07 4.53
CA VAL A 60 9.61 6.27 3.43
C VAL A 60 9.36 6.95 2.07
N ARG A 61 8.14 7.42 1.79
CA ARG A 61 7.85 8.15 0.54
C ARG A 61 8.69 9.41 0.39
N GLN A 62 8.81 10.21 1.44
CA GLN A 62 9.64 11.41 1.44
C GLN A 62 11.11 11.06 1.20
N ARG A 63 11.65 10.06 1.88
CA ARG A 63 13.05 9.62 1.73
C ARG A 63 13.37 9.21 0.29
N PHE A 64 12.48 8.47 -0.36
CA PHE A 64 12.71 7.95 -1.71
C PHE A 64 12.16 8.86 -2.83
N GLY A 65 11.47 9.95 -2.49
CA GLY A 65 10.82 10.82 -3.47
C GLY A 65 9.66 10.15 -4.22
N TRP A 66 9.09 9.07 -3.69
CA TRP A 66 8.07 8.29 -4.40
C TRP A 66 6.70 8.95 -4.35
N LEU A 67 6.16 9.19 -5.54
CA LEU A 67 4.90 9.91 -5.72
C LEU A 67 4.93 11.24 -4.97
N MET A 68 6.09 11.91 -4.96
CA MET A 68 6.26 13.25 -4.38
C MET A 68 6.34 14.25 -5.52
N ASP A 69 5.72 15.41 -5.37
CA ASP A 69 5.88 16.52 -6.29
C ASP A 69 7.19 17.28 -6.04
N GLU A 70 7.49 18.26 -6.90
CA GLU A 70 8.69 19.10 -6.80
C GLU A 70 8.76 19.91 -5.49
N ASN A 71 7.62 20.10 -4.82
CA ASN A 71 7.52 20.82 -3.55
C ASN A 71 7.58 19.89 -2.33
N GLY A 72 7.85 18.59 -2.52
CA GLY A 72 7.89 17.60 -1.45
C GLY A 72 6.52 17.25 -0.85
N LYS A 73 5.42 17.52 -1.56
CA LYS A 73 4.05 17.11 -1.20
C LYS A 73 3.67 15.82 -1.93
N PRO A 74 2.71 15.03 -1.42
CA PRO A 74 2.25 13.86 -2.14
C PRO A 74 1.54 14.27 -3.45
N VAL A 75 1.92 13.62 -4.55
CA VAL A 75 1.20 13.71 -5.83
C VAL A 75 -0.28 13.36 -5.60
N GLY A 76 -1.17 14.16 -6.17
CA GLY A 76 -2.63 14.02 -5.99
C GLY A 76 -3.18 14.66 -4.70
N GLY A 77 -2.33 15.24 -3.85
CA GLY A 77 -2.74 16.01 -2.66
C GLY A 77 -3.09 15.16 -1.43
N ALA A 78 -3.09 13.83 -1.54
CA ALA A 78 -3.34 12.93 -0.43
C ALA A 78 -2.22 11.90 -0.25
N TRP A 79 -1.95 11.53 1.01
CA TRP A 79 -0.96 10.51 1.33
C TRP A 79 -1.47 9.10 1.02
N ASN A 80 -2.77 8.86 1.18
CA ASN A 80 -3.36 7.53 1.05
C ASN A 80 -4.78 7.64 0.45
N TYR A 81 -5.11 6.71 -0.45
CA TYR A 81 -6.43 6.56 -1.07
C TYR A 81 -7.11 5.23 -0.68
N ASP A 82 -6.64 4.57 0.39
CA ASP A 82 -7.11 3.26 0.86
C ASP A 82 -8.62 3.21 1.12
N ALA A 83 -9.24 4.31 1.56
CA ALA A 83 -10.68 4.38 1.75
C ALA A 83 -11.45 4.18 0.43
N GLU A 84 -10.94 4.72 -0.68
CA GLU A 84 -11.56 4.59 -2.00
C GLU A 84 -11.34 3.20 -2.62
N ASN A 85 -10.30 2.49 -2.16
CA ASN A 85 -9.91 1.17 -2.66
C ASN A 85 -10.70 0.00 -2.02
N ARG A 86 -11.75 0.29 -1.26
CA ARG A 86 -12.58 -0.71 -0.55
C ARG A 86 -13.92 -1.02 -1.24
N LEU A 87 -14.13 -0.48 -2.44
CA LEU A 87 -15.33 -0.75 -3.22
C LEU A 87 -15.38 -2.20 -3.70
N GLN A 88 -16.59 -2.74 -3.88
CA GLN A 88 -16.72 -4.06 -4.49
C GLN A 88 -16.25 -4.01 -5.95
N HIS A 89 -15.72 -5.12 -6.45
CA HIS A 89 -15.16 -5.19 -7.81
C HIS A 89 -16.17 -4.74 -8.89
N LEU A 90 -17.46 -5.08 -8.75
CA LEU A 90 -18.50 -4.67 -9.68
C LEU A 90 -18.76 -3.16 -9.65
N GLU A 91 -18.70 -2.55 -8.47
CA GLU A 91 -18.85 -1.10 -8.29
C GLU A 91 -17.63 -0.35 -8.84
N THR A 92 -16.44 -0.88 -8.60
CA THR A 92 -15.18 -0.36 -9.14
C THR A 92 -15.19 -0.37 -10.67
N ARG A 93 -15.65 -1.48 -11.29
CA ARG A 93 -15.80 -1.59 -12.75
C ARG A 93 -16.79 -0.54 -13.30
N ARG A 94 -17.92 -0.33 -12.63
CA ARG A 94 -18.91 0.69 -13.05
C ARG A 94 -18.33 2.10 -12.99
N ARG A 95 -17.50 2.40 -11.98
CA ARG A 95 -16.91 3.73 -11.75
C ARG A 95 -15.73 4.06 -12.68
N SER A 96 -15.04 3.04 -13.19
CA SER A 96 -13.85 3.17 -14.06
C SER A 96 -14.16 3.11 -15.56
N MET A 97 -15.38 2.74 -15.95
CA MET A 97 -15.80 2.76 -17.36
C MET A 97 -16.09 4.20 -17.80
N PRO A 98 -15.60 4.63 -18.99
CA PRO A 98 -15.99 5.90 -19.57
C PRO A 98 -17.51 5.92 -19.71
N GLN A 99 -18.15 6.93 -19.11
CA GLN A 99 -19.59 7.11 -19.25
C GLN A 99 -19.87 7.41 -20.73
N HIS A 100 -20.61 6.53 -21.39
CA HIS A 100 -21.05 6.79 -22.76
C HIS A 100 -22.07 7.92 -22.71
N THR A 101 -21.66 9.14 -23.03
CA THR A 101 -22.59 10.24 -23.26
C THR A 101 -23.28 9.96 -24.59
N SER A 102 -24.46 9.35 -24.57
CA SER A 102 -25.29 9.27 -25.78
C SER A 102 -25.60 10.72 -26.22
N PRO A 103 -25.26 11.11 -27.47
CA PRO A 103 -25.66 12.42 -27.96
C PRO A 103 -27.18 12.42 -28.11
N GLY A 104 -27.81 13.41 -27.46
CA GLY A 104 -29.24 13.76 -27.50
C GLY A 104 -30.18 12.78 -28.20
N GLY A 105 -30.79 11.89 -27.44
CA GLY A 105 -31.96 11.13 -27.85
C GLY A 105 -33.22 11.77 -27.26
N SER A 106 -33.96 12.50 -28.09
CA SER A 106 -35.25 13.13 -27.82
C SER A 106 -36.16 12.27 -26.94
N GLY A 107 -36.70 12.89 -25.89
CA GLY A 107 -37.67 12.27 -24.99
C GLY A 107 -38.85 11.67 -25.74
N ARG A 108 -39.14 10.40 -25.46
CA ARG A 108 -40.48 9.84 -25.63
C ARG A 108 -41.07 9.64 -24.24
N ASN A 109 -41.92 10.58 -23.85
CA ASN A 109 -42.88 10.40 -22.75
C ASN A 109 -43.75 9.20 -23.10
N TYR A 110 -43.71 8.16 -22.28
CA TYR A 110 -44.82 7.21 -22.21
C TYR A 110 -45.86 7.85 -21.29
N ASP A 111 -46.87 8.43 -21.92
CA ASP A 111 -48.03 9.01 -21.28
C ASP A 111 -48.77 7.91 -20.51
N ARG A 112 -48.87 8.08 -19.19
CA ARG A 112 -49.64 7.20 -18.32
C ARG A 112 -51.06 7.74 -18.35
N GLY A 113 -51.83 7.31 -19.35
CA GLY A 113 -53.25 7.64 -19.47
C GLY A 113 -54.08 6.87 -18.44
N ASP A 114 -54.63 7.62 -17.49
CA ASP A 114 -55.69 7.19 -16.58
C ASP A 114 -56.94 6.73 -17.34
N ALA A 115 -57.56 5.65 -16.86
CA ALA A 115 -58.98 5.38 -17.09
C ALA A 115 -59.52 4.54 -15.92
N ASP A 116 -59.93 5.24 -14.86
CA ASP A 116 -60.91 4.74 -13.89
C ASP A 116 -62.31 5.09 -14.42
N GLY A 117 -63.27 4.15 -14.35
CA GLY A 117 -64.61 4.35 -14.91
C GLY A 117 -65.49 3.10 -14.88
N ARG A 118 -66.20 2.92 -13.76
CA ARG A 118 -67.31 1.99 -13.51
C ARG A 118 -68.29 1.83 -14.69
N THR A 119 -68.74 0.59 -14.90
CA THR A 119 -70.15 0.15 -14.78
C THR A 119 -70.18 -1.31 -14.34
#